data_AF-A0A9Q7ARN4-F1
#
_entry.id   AF-A0A9Q7ARN4-F1
#
_cell.length_a   1.000
_cell.length_b   1.000
_cell.length_c   1.000
_cell.angle_alpha   90.00
_cell.angle_beta   90.00
_cell.angle_gamma   90.00
#
_symmetry.space_group_name_H-M   'P 1'
#
loop_
_entity.id
_entity.type
_entity.pdbx_description
1 polymer ?
#
loop_
_entity_poly.entity_id
_entity_poly.type
_entity_poly.pdbx_seq_one_letter_code
_entity_poly.pdbx_strand_id
1 'polypeptide(L)'
;MSSEREDRIDALLDEAYQSKDWEETRRLALKVLELDSTQVEALVLLADASEEEAEQIALLRRALSLLPPIDKGGKKKVTQEERELRATVLERLGVALLLVDPEEVLLHAAESIQVDPVECEVGRSLTYAALLLLHRGGDVLQEYFQDQSEFPARFYGRALALYQMTGKGEPFFVALWEALAKESDIAFYALGLWPDPSPDKEEEWEYVRLSSILITPWWHDEEAYAWLLTATVLFGYLTDRIPDEIFDELRPDLAESGFLDKMNQCLGEFDALLRPLGELSVEAIDGLALDYLSKRRFSEPLWI
;
A
#
# COMPACT_ATOMS: atom_id res chain seq x y z
N MET A 1 -17.32 -38.49 15.23
CA MET A 1 -16.53 -37.61 16.11
C MET A 1 -15.58 -36.70 15.34
N SER A 2 -14.84 -37.14 14.30
CA SER A 2 -14.04 -36.21 13.46
C SER A 2 -14.93 -35.23 12.68
N SER A 3 -15.96 -35.72 11.99
CA SER A 3 -16.79 -34.83 11.14
C SER A 3 -17.63 -33.82 11.94
N GLU A 4 -18.26 -34.19 13.06
CA GLU A 4 -19.00 -33.21 13.88
C GLU A 4 -18.11 -32.08 14.44
N ARG A 5 -16.81 -32.36 14.66
CA ARG A 5 -15.84 -31.33 15.10
C ARG A 5 -15.45 -30.44 13.93
N GLU A 6 -15.17 -31.02 12.76
CA GLU A 6 -14.88 -30.28 11.51
C GLU A 6 -16.06 -29.39 11.13
N ASP A 7 -17.28 -29.93 11.05
CA ASP A 7 -18.51 -29.18 10.74
C ASP A 7 -18.73 -28.01 11.73
N ARG A 8 -18.33 -28.19 13.00
CA ARG A 8 -18.42 -27.15 14.02
C ARG A 8 -17.36 -26.07 13.87
N ILE A 9 -16.15 -26.43 13.43
CA ILE A 9 -15.07 -25.48 13.14
C ILE A 9 -15.49 -24.62 11.94
N ASP A 10 -15.96 -25.24 10.86
CA ASP A 10 -16.37 -24.53 9.64
C ASP A 10 -17.49 -23.53 9.94
N ALA A 11 -18.51 -23.95 10.70
CA ALA A 11 -19.60 -23.05 11.09
C ALA A 11 -19.15 -21.84 11.94
N LEU A 12 -18.12 -22.01 12.77
CA LEU A 12 -17.56 -20.92 13.57
C LEU A 12 -16.70 -19.97 12.74
N LEU A 13 -15.95 -20.49 11.76
CA LEU A 13 -15.17 -19.69 10.81
C LEU A 13 -16.10 -18.87 9.91
N ASP A 14 -17.15 -19.49 9.36
CA ASP A 14 -18.17 -18.81 8.56
C ASP A 14 -18.83 -17.66 9.32
N GLU A 15 -19.18 -17.88 10.60
CA GLU A 15 -19.75 -16.85 11.48
C GLU A 15 -18.74 -15.71 11.73
N ALA A 16 -17.45 -16.04 11.87
CA ALA A 16 -16.40 -15.05 12.10
C ALA A 16 -16.16 -14.17 10.86
N TYR A 17 -16.12 -14.75 9.66
CA TYR A 17 -15.95 -13.99 8.41
C TYR A 17 -17.15 -13.06 8.12
N GLN A 18 -18.34 -13.40 8.60
CA GLN A 18 -19.55 -12.57 8.43
C GLN A 18 -19.68 -11.49 9.52
N SER A 19 -18.91 -11.58 10.60
CA SER A 19 -18.93 -10.60 11.67
C SER A 19 -18.30 -9.29 11.23
N LYS A 20 -18.94 -8.17 11.59
CA LYS A 20 -18.37 -6.81 11.46
C LYS A 20 -17.81 -6.29 12.79
N ASP A 21 -17.89 -7.10 13.84
CA ASP A 21 -17.43 -6.78 15.18
C ASP A 21 -16.16 -7.58 15.49
N TRP A 22 -15.07 -6.87 15.72
CA TRP A 22 -13.75 -7.44 15.97
C TRP A 22 -13.70 -8.23 17.30
N GLU A 23 -14.48 -7.83 18.32
CA GLU A 23 -14.56 -8.56 19.59
C GLU A 23 -15.21 -9.93 19.37
N GLU A 24 -16.26 -9.97 18.54
CA GLU A 24 -16.96 -11.20 18.20
C GLU A 24 -16.09 -12.12 17.33
N THR A 25 -15.38 -11.56 16.34
CA THR A 25 -14.38 -12.29 15.53
C THR A 25 -13.31 -12.92 16.43
N ARG A 26 -12.76 -12.16 17.38
CA ARG A 26 -11.80 -12.66 18.37
C ARG A 26 -12.39 -13.80 19.20
N ARG A 27 -13.62 -13.67 19.69
CA ARG A 27 -14.32 -14.70 20.48
C ARG A 27 -14.55 -15.98 19.69
N LEU A 28 -14.92 -15.88 18.40
CA LEU A 28 -15.16 -17.02 17.53
C LEU A 28 -13.85 -17.73 17.17
N ALA A 29 -12.81 -16.99 16.80
CA ALA A 29 -11.48 -17.51 16.53
C ALA A 29 -10.91 -18.29 17.72
N LEU A 30 -11.04 -17.75 18.95
CA LEU A 30 -10.62 -18.45 20.17
C LEU A 30 -11.36 -19.78 20.38
N LYS A 31 -12.68 -19.82 20.12
CA LYS A 31 -13.45 -21.09 20.18
C LYS A 31 -12.98 -22.10 19.16
N VAL A 32 -12.63 -21.67 17.94
CA VAL A 32 -12.04 -22.56 16.94
C VAL A 32 -10.70 -23.10 17.45
N LEU A 33 -9.84 -22.26 18.05
CA LEU A 33 -8.54 -22.68 18.58
C LEU A 33 -8.63 -23.57 19.83
N GLU A 34 -9.69 -23.47 20.62
CA GLU A 34 -10.01 -24.42 21.70
C GLU A 34 -10.36 -25.79 21.13
N LEU A 35 -11.09 -25.83 20.02
CA LEU A 35 -11.42 -27.07 19.32
C LEU A 35 -10.20 -27.62 18.60
N ASP A 36 -9.44 -26.80 17.88
CA ASP A 36 -8.22 -27.13 17.15
C ASP A 36 -7.17 -26.00 17.22
N SER A 37 -6.19 -26.18 18.08
CA SER A 37 -5.10 -25.20 18.27
C SER A 37 -4.17 -25.04 17.06
N THR A 38 -4.32 -25.86 16.02
CA THR A 38 -3.51 -25.79 14.79
C THR A 38 -4.28 -25.21 13.62
N GLN A 39 -5.54 -24.78 13.81
CA GLN A 39 -6.32 -24.18 12.73
C GLN A 39 -5.74 -22.81 12.35
N VAL A 40 -5.23 -22.71 11.12
CA VAL A 40 -4.46 -21.57 10.64
C VAL A 40 -5.36 -20.36 10.38
N GLU A 41 -6.54 -20.55 9.79
CA GLU A 41 -7.50 -19.46 9.56
C GLU A 41 -7.91 -18.77 10.86
N ALA A 42 -8.14 -19.54 11.93
CA ALA A 42 -8.47 -18.97 13.24
C ALA A 42 -7.30 -18.18 13.85
N LEU A 43 -6.05 -18.58 13.58
CA LEU A 43 -4.88 -17.79 13.99
C LEU A 43 -4.80 -16.47 13.22
N VAL A 44 -5.12 -16.47 11.92
CA VAL A 44 -5.16 -15.25 11.10
C VAL A 44 -6.27 -14.31 11.59
N LEU A 45 -7.51 -14.81 11.75
CA LEU A 45 -8.62 -14.03 12.28
C LEU A 45 -8.33 -13.44 13.67
N LEU A 46 -7.67 -14.22 14.54
CA LEU A 46 -7.26 -13.74 15.86
C LEU A 46 -6.16 -12.66 15.77
N ALA A 47 -5.27 -12.77 14.79
CA ALA A 47 -4.24 -11.76 14.54
C ALA A 47 -4.85 -10.45 14.02
N ASP A 48 -5.81 -10.53 13.09
CA ASP A 48 -6.52 -9.36 12.55
C ASP A 48 -7.38 -8.66 13.61
N ALA A 49 -7.87 -9.40 14.62
CA ALA A 49 -8.59 -8.88 15.77
C ALA A 49 -7.71 -8.59 17.01
N SER A 50 -6.38 -8.55 16.84
CA SER A 50 -5.45 -8.19 17.93
C SER A 50 -5.19 -6.69 17.95
N GLU A 51 -5.25 -6.10 19.14
CA GLU A 51 -4.89 -4.69 19.36
C GLU A 51 -3.38 -4.49 19.55
N GLU A 52 -2.65 -5.57 19.84
CA GLU A 52 -1.23 -5.54 20.21
C GLU A 52 -0.37 -6.10 19.08
N GLU A 53 0.46 -5.27 18.45
CA GLU A 53 1.32 -5.64 17.32
C GLU A 53 2.20 -6.88 17.61
N ALA A 54 2.73 -6.99 18.83
CA ALA A 54 3.53 -8.14 19.24
C ALA A 54 2.72 -9.45 19.32
N GLU A 55 1.45 -9.39 19.74
CA GLU A 55 0.54 -10.54 19.74
C GLU A 55 0.19 -10.93 18.29
N GLN A 56 -0.15 -9.95 17.45
CA GLN A 56 -0.43 -10.13 16.02
C GLN A 56 0.73 -10.85 15.31
N ILE A 57 1.96 -10.35 15.43
CA ILE A 57 3.15 -10.97 14.83
C ILE A 57 3.37 -12.40 15.33
N ALA A 58 3.19 -12.65 16.63
CA ALA A 58 3.38 -13.98 17.21
C ALA A 58 2.37 -15.00 16.67
N LEU A 59 1.10 -14.59 16.52
CA LEU A 59 0.04 -15.41 15.94
C LEU A 59 0.32 -15.73 14.47
N LEU A 60 0.73 -14.73 13.68
CA LEU A 60 1.03 -14.90 12.26
C LEU A 60 2.28 -15.76 12.02
N ARG A 61 3.34 -15.61 12.83
CA ARG A 61 4.50 -16.52 12.78
C ARG A 61 4.10 -17.96 13.12
N ARG A 62 3.21 -18.15 14.11
CA ARG A 62 2.67 -19.47 14.43
C ARG A 62 1.88 -20.05 13.26
N ALA A 63 0.99 -19.27 12.65
CA ALA A 63 0.22 -19.65 11.48
C ALA A 63 1.15 -20.11 10.34
N LEU A 64 2.19 -19.33 10.02
CA LEU A 64 3.16 -19.66 8.97
C LEU A 64 3.91 -20.96 9.25
N SER A 65 4.24 -21.22 10.52
CA SER A 65 4.97 -22.43 10.95
C SER A 65 4.16 -23.73 10.83
N LEU A 66 2.82 -23.62 10.83
CA LEU A 66 1.90 -24.76 10.70
C LEU A 66 1.64 -25.11 9.23
N LEU A 67 1.77 -24.13 8.32
CA LEU A 67 1.61 -24.34 6.89
C LEU A 67 2.83 -25.05 6.29
N PRO A 68 2.63 -26.00 5.35
CA PRO A 68 3.75 -26.66 4.70
C PRO A 68 4.58 -25.68 3.85
N PRO A 69 5.92 -25.78 3.86
CA PRO A 69 6.76 -24.93 3.02
C PRO A 69 6.55 -25.27 1.54
N ILE A 70 6.68 -24.26 0.68
CA ILE A 70 6.62 -24.45 -0.76
C ILE A 70 7.99 -24.95 -1.23
N ASP A 71 8.08 -26.27 -1.45
CA ASP A 71 9.28 -26.89 -2.00
C ASP A 71 9.41 -26.61 -3.51
N LYS A 72 10.50 -25.94 -3.89
CA LYS A 72 10.89 -25.70 -5.30
C LYS A 72 11.09 -27.00 -6.08
N GLY A 73 11.30 -28.13 -5.40
CA GLY A 73 11.52 -29.47 -5.98
C GLY A 73 10.26 -30.31 -6.19
N GLY A 74 9.06 -29.82 -5.81
CA GLY A 74 7.78 -30.49 -6.08
C GLY A 74 7.58 -31.84 -5.38
N LYS A 75 8.36 -32.16 -4.32
CA LYS A 75 8.25 -33.44 -3.62
C LYS A 75 7.04 -33.53 -2.71
N LYS A 76 6.52 -32.39 -2.25
CA LYS A 76 5.31 -32.28 -1.42
C LYS A 76 4.25 -31.54 -2.24
N LYS A 77 3.10 -32.18 -2.47
CA LYS A 77 1.95 -31.51 -3.08
C LYS A 77 1.31 -30.62 -2.00
N VAL A 78 1.51 -29.32 -2.13
CA VAL A 78 0.76 -28.29 -1.38
C VAL A 78 -0.54 -28.05 -2.13
N THR A 79 -1.66 -28.00 -1.43
CA THR A 79 -2.97 -27.70 -2.03
C THR A 79 -3.03 -26.24 -2.48
N GLN A 80 -4.05 -25.87 -3.28
CA GLN A 80 -4.26 -24.48 -3.66
C GLN A 80 -4.65 -23.62 -2.44
N GLU A 81 -5.55 -24.14 -1.60
CA GLU A 81 -5.97 -23.52 -0.34
C GLU A 81 -4.79 -23.27 0.62
N GLU A 82 -3.88 -24.24 0.77
CA GLU A 82 -2.66 -24.05 1.58
C GLU A 82 -1.75 -22.95 1.01
N ARG A 83 -1.73 -22.75 -0.31
CA ARG A 83 -0.96 -21.66 -0.95
C ARG A 83 -1.61 -20.31 -0.71
N GLU A 84 -2.91 -20.21 -0.89
CA GLU A 84 -3.69 -18.97 -0.67
C GLU A 84 -3.59 -18.53 0.79
N LEU A 85 -3.75 -19.47 1.73
CA LEU A 85 -3.60 -19.19 3.16
C LEU A 85 -2.17 -18.79 3.51
N ARG A 86 -1.16 -19.40 2.87
CA ARG A 86 0.24 -19.00 3.04
C ARG A 86 0.51 -17.60 2.50
N ALA A 87 -0.02 -17.25 1.33
CA ALA A 87 0.09 -15.91 0.76
C ALA A 87 -0.52 -14.87 1.71
N THR A 88 -1.72 -15.15 2.24
CA THR A 88 -2.41 -14.30 3.23
C THR A 88 -1.57 -14.11 4.49
N VAL A 89 -1.05 -15.19 5.07
CA VAL A 89 -0.21 -15.10 6.27
C VAL A 89 1.07 -14.31 6.01
N LEU A 90 1.75 -14.54 4.89
CA LEU A 90 2.99 -13.84 4.52
C LEU A 90 2.76 -12.35 4.29
N GLU A 91 1.64 -11.98 3.67
CA GLU A 91 1.25 -10.59 3.52
C GLU A 91 1.02 -9.93 4.88
N ARG A 92 0.12 -10.47 5.71
CA ARG A 92 -0.22 -9.89 7.01
C ARG A 92 1.00 -9.79 7.92
N LEU A 93 1.83 -10.84 7.92
CA LEU A 93 3.06 -10.85 8.68
C LEU A 93 4.06 -9.83 8.13
N GLY A 94 4.19 -9.73 6.81
CA GLY A 94 5.05 -8.74 6.16
C GLY A 94 4.67 -7.32 6.52
N VAL A 95 3.38 -6.98 6.46
CA VAL A 95 2.86 -5.65 6.86
C VAL A 95 3.15 -5.38 8.33
N ALA A 96 2.78 -6.29 9.23
CA ALA A 96 3.00 -6.12 10.68
C ALA A 96 4.49 -5.99 11.05
N LEU A 97 5.39 -6.59 10.27
CA LEU A 97 6.82 -6.53 10.51
C LEU A 97 7.51 -5.31 9.88
N LEU A 98 6.86 -4.55 8.99
CA LEU A 98 7.52 -3.47 8.23
C LEU A 98 8.31 -2.52 9.14
N LEU A 99 7.72 -2.09 10.26
CA LEU A 99 8.35 -1.14 11.17
C LEU A 99 9.12 -1.80 12.33
N VAL A 100 9.00 -3.11 12.48
CA VAL A 100 9.56 -3.88 13.60
C VAL A 100 10.86 -4.57 13.19
N ASP A 101 10.82 -5.28 12.06
CA ASP A 101 11.96 -6.03 11.51
C ASP A 101 11.88 -6.06 9.97
N PRO A 102 12.29 -4.95 9.30
CA PRO A 102 12.29 -4.89 7.84
C PRO A 102 13.19 -5.95 7.18
N GLU A 103 14.22 -6.46 7.86
CA GLU A 103 15.07 -7.53 7.31
C GLU A 103 14.30 -8.86 7.23
N GLU A 104 13.49 -9.18 8.25
CA GLU A 104 12.59 -10.33 8.20
C GLU A 104 11.52 -10.18 7.10
N VAL A 105 11.02 -8.96 6.87
CA VAL A 105 10.09 -8.69 5.76
C VAL A 105 10.69 -9.10 4.42
N LEU A 106 11.97 -8.84 4.16
CA LEU A 106 12.62 -9.26 2.90
C LEU A 106 12.61 -10.78 2.71
N LEU A 107 12.73 -11.56 3.79
CA LEU A 107 12.65 -13.03 3.74
C LEU A 107 11.25 -13.48 3.35
N HIS A 108 10.22 -12.93 4.02
CA HIS A 108 8.82 -13.29 3.78
C HIS A 108 8.33 -12.79 2.41
N ALA A 109 8.77 -11.62 1.97
CA ALA A 109 8.50 -11.08 0.65
C ALA A 109 9.04 -11.99 -0.46
N ALA A 110 10.28 -12.47 -0.32
CA ALA A 110 10.88 -13.40 -1.26
C ALA A 110 10.17 -14.76 -1.29
N GLU A 111 9.58 -15.19 -0.17
CA GLU A 111 8.71 -16.38 -0.13
C GLU A 111 7.35 -16.12 -0.78
N SER A 112 6.73 -14.96 -0.52
CA SER A 112 5.45 -14.55 -1.11
C SER A 112 5.50 -14.57 -2.65
N ILE A 113 6.57 -14.03 -3.25
CA ILE A 113 6.80 -14.07 -4.71
C ILE A 113 6.92 -15.52 -5.24
N GLN A 114 7.35 -16.47 -4.41
CA GLN A 114 7.45 -17.88 -4.81
C GLN A 114 6.12 -18.63 -4.66
N VAL A 115 5.29 -18.22 -3.69
CA VAL A 115 3.95 -18.77 -3.47
C VAL A 115 3.08 -18.48 -4.69
N ASP A 116 3.10 -17.22 -5.13
CA ASP A 116 2.42 -16.76 -6.33
C ASP A 116 3.36 -15.92 -7.21
N PRO A 117 4.05 -16.56 -8.19
CA PRO A 117 4.92 -15.84 -9.11
C PRO A 117 4.15 -15.04 -10.16
N VAL A 118 2.84 -15.23 -10.29
CA VAL A 118 2.00 -14.49 -11.25
C VAL A 118 1.46 -13.23 -10.57
N GLU A 119 0.89 -13.38 -9.38
CA GLU A 119 0.33 -12.28 -8.56
C GLU A 119 1.32 -11.84 -7.47
N CYS A 120 2.55 -11.53 -7.89
CA CYS A 120 3.65 -11.24 -6.97
C CYS A 120 3.70 -9.79 -6.45
N GLU A 121 2.70 -8.97 -6.75
CA GLU A 121 2.67 -7.54 -6.47
C GLU A 121 2.86 -7.21 -4.99
N VAL A 122 2.22 -7.97 -4.09
CA VAL A 122 2.33 -7.79 -2.64
C VAL A 122 3.76 -8.05 -2.17
N GLY A 123 4.34 -9.18 -2.56
CA GLY A 123 5.72 -9.51 -2.21
C GLY A 123 6.72 -8.50 -2.78
N ARG A 124 6.49 -7.98 -3.99
CA ARG A 124 7.28 -6.89 -4.57
C ARG A 124 7.13 -5.59 -3.77
N SER A 125 5.90 -5.23 -3.41
CA SER A 125 5.59 -4.05 -2.60
C SER A 125 6.30 -4.10 -1.24
N LEU A 126 6.23 -5.24 -0.55
CA LEU A 126 6.95 -5.48 0.70
C LEU A 126 8.47 -5.41 0.52
N THR A 127 9.00 -5.93 -0.60
CA THR A 127 10.43 -5.84 -0.91
C THR A 127 10.89 -4.39 -1.03
N TYR A 128 10.19 -3.58 -1.84
CA TYR A 128 10.51 -2.17 -2.00
C TYR A 128 10.39 -1.42 -0.67
N ALA A 129 9.29 -1.61 0.07
CA ALA A 129 9.06 -0.93 1.34
C ALA A 129 10.14 -1.25 2.38
N ALA A 130 10.47 -2.53 2.56
CA ALA A 130 11.51 -2.95 3.50
C ALA A 130 12.89 -2.40 3.13
N LEU A 131 13.28 -2.44 1.85
CA LEU A 131 14.55 -1.87 1.40
C LEU A 131 14.63 -0.36 1.67
N LEU A 132 13.53 0.38 1.49
CA LEU A 132 13.46 1.81 1.77
C LEU A 132 13.59 2.11 3.27
N LEU A 133 12.92 1.34 4.12
CA LEU A 133 13.02 1.47 5.59
C LEU A 133 14.43 1.14 6.10
N LEU A 134 15.16 0.25 5.40
CA LEU A 134 16.57 -0.04 5.67
C LEU A 134 17.55 0.98 5.07
N HIS A 135 17.06 2.05 4.45
CA HIS A 135 17.85 3.04 3.69
C HIS A 135 18.74 2.41 2.60
N ARG A 136 18.29 1.31 2.00
CA ARG A 136 18.98 0.59 0.93
C ARG A 136 18.52 1.07 -0.44
N GLY A 137 18.45 2.38 -0.66
CA GLY A 137 17.99 2.99 -1.91
C GLY A 137 18.73 2.49 -3.16
N GLY A 138 20.03 2.16 -3.04
CA GLY A 138 20.78 1.55 -4.14
C GLY A 138 20.24 0.18 -4.57
N ASP A 139 19.79 -0.63 -3.62
CA ASP A 139 19.21 -1.95 -3.89
C ASP A 139 17.78 -1.82 -4.47
N VAL A 140 17.01 -0.82 -4.01
CA VAL A 140 15.73 -0.45 -4.63
C VAL A 140 15.91 -0.13 -6.11
N LEU A 141 16.93 0.65 -6.48
CA LEU A 141 17.20 0.95 -7.88
C LEU A 141 17.63 -0.29 -8.67
N GLN A 142 18.38 -1.22 -8.06
CA GLN A 142 18.72 -2.49 -8.71
C GLN A 142 17.46 -3.32 -8.99
N GLU A 143 16.56 -3.46 -8.01
CA GLU A 143 15.26 -4.11 -8.20
C GLU A 143 14.47 -3.41 -9.29
N TYR A 144 14.38 -2.07 -9.28
CA TYR A 144 13.68 -1.29 -10.31
C TYR A 144 14.14 -1.58 -11.74
N PHE A 145 15.44 -1.81 -11.95
CA PHE A 145 15.99 -2.11 -13.27
C PHE A 145 15.80 -3.58 -13.69
N GLN A 146 15.75 -4.50 -12.73
CA GLN A 146 15.54 -5.93 -13.00
C GLN A 146 14.06 -6.27 -13.17
N ASP A 147 13.23 -5.58 -12.40
CA ASP A 147 11.78 -5.71 -12.41
C ASP A 147 11.20 -5.04 -13.66
N GLN A 148 10.61 -5.85 -14.53
CA GLN A 148 9.91 -5.39 -15.73
C GLN A 148 8.40 -5.25 -15.48
N SER A 149 7.94 -5.48 -14.24
CA SER A 149 6.56 -5.26 -13.89
C SER A 149 6.21 -3.78 -13.91
N GLU A 150 4.93 -3.57 -14.11
CA GLU A 150 4.30 -2.27 -14.19
C GLU A 150 3.46 -2.04 -12.92
N PHE A 151 3.93 -2.53 -11.76
CA PHE A 151 3.25 -2.32 -10.48
C PHE A 151 3.58 -0.96 -9.88
N PRO A 152 2.65 -0.28 -9.20
CA PRO A 152 2.88 1.03 -8.57
C PRO A 152 4.08 1.03 -7.61
N ALA A 153 4.28 -0.07 -6.88
CA ALA A 153 5.37 -0.24 -5.92
C ALA A 153 6.75 0.13 -6.48
N ARG A 154 6.99 -0.23 -7.74
CA ARG A 154 8.24 0.02 -8.45
C ARG A 154 8.50 1.52 -8.64
N PHE A 155 7.45 2.29 -8.95
CA PHE A 155 7.57 3.72 -9.23
C PHE A 155 7.66 4.54 -7.95
N TYR A 156 6.77 4.27 -6.98
CA TYR A 156 6.83 4.90 -5.66
C TYR A 156 8.16 4.58 -4.95
N GLY A 157 8.60 3.32 -5.03
CA GLY A 157 9.88 2.91 -4.44
C GLY A 157 11.07 3.61 -5.11
N ARG A 158 11.08 3.73 -6.44
CA ARG A 158 12.13 4.48 -7.15
C ARG A 158 12.17 5.94 -6.75
N ALA A 159 11.01 6.60 -6.62
CA ALA A 159 10.95 7.99 -6.22
C ALA A 159 11.62 8.19 -4.84
N LEU A 160 11.20 7.43 -3.83
CA LEU A 160 11.77 7.55 -2.49
C LEU A 160 13.24 7.13 -2.44
N ALA A 161 13.65 6.11 -3.19
CA ALA A 161 15.06 5.72 -3.27
C ALA A 161 15.95 6.82 -3.88
N LEU A 162 15.48 7.49 -4.93
CA LEU A 162 16.20 8.63 -5.51
C LEU A 162 16.30 9.79 -4.53
N TYR A 163 15.24 10.04 -3.75
CA TYR A 163 15.29 11.01 -2.66
C TYR A 163 16.33 10.62 -1.59
N GLN A 164 16.31 9.37 -1.10
CA GLN A 164 17.29 8.90 -0.11
C GLN A 164 18.74 9.00 -0.61
N MET A 165 18.96 8.79 -1.91
CA MET A 165 20.31 8.81 -2.50
C MET A 165 20.79 10.21 -2.91
N THR A 166 19.89 11.09 -3.34
CA THR A 166 20.26 12.36 -3.99
C THR A 166 19.62 13.60 -3.37
N GLY A 167 18.70 13.42 -2.43
CA GLY A 167 17.86 14.46 -1.85
C GLY A 167 16.80 14.97 -2.84
N LYS A 168 16.33 16.20 -2.58
CA LYS A 168 15.28 16.91 -3.35
C LYS A 168 15.75 17.46 -4.70
N GLY A 169 16.30 16.59 -5.55
CA GLY A 169 16.78 16.94 -6.89
C GLY A 169 15.78 16.64 -8.01
N GLU A 170 16.10 17.11 -9.22
CA GLU A 170 15.35 16.81 -10.45
C GLU A 170 15.06 15.31 -10.65
N PRO A 171 15.99 14.36 -10.39
CA PRO A 171 15.69 12.94 -10.50
C PRO A 171 14.57 12.45 -9.59
N PHE A 172 14.52 12.95 -8.34
CA PHE A 172 13.44 12.63 -7.40
C PHE A 172 12.10 13.17 -7.90
N PHE A 173 12.05 14.44 -8.29
CA PHE A 173 10.79 15.05 -8.74
C PHE A 173 10.23 14.38 -9.99
N VAL A 174 11.08 14.06 -10.97
CA VAL A 174 10.66 13.31 -12.16
C VAL A 174 10.06 11.96 -11.76
N ALA A 175 10.75 11.22 -10.88
CA ALA A 175 10.26 9.92 -10.43
C ALA A 175 8.98 10.02 -9.58
N LEU A 176 8.81 11.08 -8.80
CA LEU A 176 7.59 11.32 -8.02
C LEU A 176 6.39 11.55 -8.94
N TRP A 177 6.55 12.37 -9.98
CA TRP A 177 5.49 12.57 -10.98
C TRP A 177 5.21 11.30 -11.77
N GLU A 178 6.23 10.51 -12.10
CA GLU A 178 6.05 9.20 -12.74
C GLU A 178 5.30 8.21 -11.82
N ALA A 179 5.51 8.27 -10.50
CA ALA A 179 4.77 7.45 -9.54
C ALA A 179 3.29 7.84 -9.46
N LEU A 180 3.00 9.14 -9.37
CA LEU A 180 1.62 9.63 -9.42
C LEU A 180 0.95 9.34 -10.77
N ALA A 181 1.70 9.42 -11.86
CA ALA A 181 1.21 9.04 -13.18
C ALA A 181 0.92 7.56 -13.33
N LYS A 182 1.59 6.74 -12.51
CA LYS A 182 1.39 5.31 -12.54
C LYS A 182 0.09 4.91 -11.86
N GLU A 183 -0.11 5.39 -10.64
CA GLU A 183 -1.30 5.11 -9.84
C GLU A 183 -1.43 6.17 -8.74
N SER A 184 -2.17 7.24 -9.03
CA SER A 184 -2.34 8.36 -8.10
C SER A 184 -3.26 8.03 -6.94
N ASP A 185 -4.19 7.08 -7.12
CA ASP A 185 -5.25 6.74 -6.17
C ASP A 185 -4.65 6.23 -4.85
N ILE A 186 -3.55 5.48 -4.95
CA ILE A 186 -2.76 5.03 -3.80
C ILE A 186 -2.32 6.20 -2.92
N ALA A 187 -1.86 7.31 -3.52
CA ALA A 187 -1.45 8.48 -2.76
C ALA A 187 -2.65 9.20 -2.13
N PHE A 188 -3.78 9.31 -2.84
CA PHE A 188 -4.98 9.92 -2.26
C PHE A 188 -5.50 9.16 -1.03
N TYR A 189 -5.58 7.83 -1.11
CA TYR A 189 -5.99 7.00 0.03
C TYR A 189 -4.98 7.03 1.18
N ALA A 190 -3.67 6.83 0.91
CA ALA A 190 -2.67 6.85 1.97
C ALA A 190 -2.55 8.20 2.69
N LEU A 191 -2.78 9.31 1.98
CA LEU A 191 -2.70 10.65 2.55
C LEU A 191 -4.00 11.08 3.24
N GLY A 192 -5.05 10.24 3.23
CA GLY A 192 -6.35 10.58 3.79
C GLY A 192 -7.06 11.71 3.05
N LEU A 193 -6.69 11.96 1.78
CA LEU A 193 -7.34 12.97 0.94
C LEU A 193 -8.68 12.46 0.38
N TRP A 194 -8.83 11.14 0.30
CA TRP A 194 -10.07 10.46 -0.03
C TRP A 194 -10.60 9.69 1.18
N PRO A 195 -11.93 9.64 1.37
CA PRO A 195 -12.52 8.78 2.38
C PRO A 195 -12.32 7.30 2.03
N ASP A 196 -12.46 6.42 3.02
CA ASP A 196 -12.43 4.99 2.78
C ASP A 196 -13.49 4.57 1.74
N PRO A 197 -13.16 3.62 0.84
CA PRO A 197 -14.11 3.14 -0.17
C PRO A 197 -15.34 2.49 0.46
N SER A 198 -16.45 2.49 -0.27
CA SER A 198 -17.60 1.68 0.13
C SER A 198 -17.26 0.18 0.12
N PRO A 199 -17.87 -0.66 0.97
CA PRO A 199 -17.56 -2.09 1.04
C PRO A 199 -17.79 -2.88 -0.27
N ASP A 200 -18.59 -2.35 -1.19
CA ASP A 200 -18.91 -2.95 -2.50
C ASP A 200 -17.91 -2.60 -3.61
N LYS A 201 -16.89 -1.78 -3.31
CA LYS A 201 -15.87 -1.35 -4.27
C LYS A 201 -14.53 -2.06 -4.03
N GLU A 202 -14.49 -3.34 -4.36
CA GLU A 202 -13.33 -4.22 -4.13
C GLU A 202 -12.02 -3.68 -4.73
N GLU A 203 -12.06 -3.17 -5.97
CA GLU A 203 -10.89 -2.58 -6.64
C GLU A 203 -10.31 -1.37 -5.88
N GLU A 204 -11.17 -0.51 -5.31
CA GLU A 204 -10.70 0.65 -4.53
C GLU A 204 -10.08 0.22 -3.19
N TRP A 205 -10.58 -0.86 -2.58
CA TRP A 205 -9.98 -1.43 -1.36
C TRP A 205 -8.59 -2.03 -1.61
N GLU A 206 -8.30 -2.50 -2.82
CA GLU A 206 -6.95 -2.91 -3.19
C GLU A 206 -5.95 -1.75 -3.13
N TYR A 207 -6.36 -0.55 -3.56
CA TYR A 207 -5.53 0.65 -3.42
C TYR A 207 -5.28 1.00 -1.97
N VAL A 208 -6.30 0.96 -1.10
CA VAL A 208 -6.13 1.18 0.35
C VAL A 208 -5.13 0.17 0.92
N ARG A 209 -5.26 -1.10 0.57
CA ARG A 209 -4.36 -2.16 1.00
C ARG A 209 -2.92 -1.92 0.55
N LEU A 210 -2.69 -1.59 -0.73
CA LEU A 210 -1.35 -1.27 -1.24
C LEU A 210 -0.78 0.00 -0.61
N SER A 211 -1.62 1.01 -0.38
CA SER A 211 -1.23 2.28 0.23
C SER A 211 -0.56 2.10 1.60
N SER A 212 -1.06 1.14 2.40
CA SER A 212 -0.50 0.80 3.71
C SER A 212 0.94 0.27 3.63
N ILE A 213 1.31 -0.41 2.54
CA ILE A 213 2.67 -0.91 2.32
C ILE A 213 3.56 0.18 1.71
N LEU A 214 3.07 0.83 0.66
CA LEU A 214 3.89 1.70 -0.20
C LEU A 214 4.19 3.05 0.42
N ILE A 215 3.29 3.59 1.24
CA ILE A 215 3.47 4.92 1.83
C ILE A 215 4.08 4.86 3.23
N THR A 216 4.06 3.70 3.89
CA THR A 216 4.72 3.50 5.19
C THR A 216 6.17 4.02 5.22
N PRO A 217 7.07 3.71 4.25
CA PRO A 217 8.42 4.25 4.22
C PRO A 217 8.50 5.77 4.10
N TRP A 218 7.50 6.41 3.48
CA TRP A 218 7.45 7.87 3.33
C TRP A 218 7.12 8.54 4.65
N TRP A 219 6.21 7.99 5.46
CA TRP A 219 5.89 8.52 6.79
C TRP A 219 7.08 8.58 7.74
N HIS A 220 8.11 7.76 7.52
CA HIS A 220 9.33 7.78 8.32
C HIS A 220 10.32 8.88 7.95
N ASP A 221 10.05 9.66 6.90
CA ASP A 221 10.83 10.83 6.51
C ASP A 221 9.90 12.01 6.27
N GLU A 222 9.82 12.91 7.26
CA GLU A 222 8.88 14.05 7.28
C GLU A 222 8.98 14.93 6.02
N GLU A 223 10.20 15.17 5.53
CA GLU A 223 10.40 15.99 4.33
C GLU A 223 9.97 15.23 3.07
N ALA A 224 10.29 13.93 2.95
CA ALA A 224 9.81 13.11 1.83
C ALA A 224 8.28 13.01 1.80
N TYR A 225 7.66 12.82 2.97
CA TYR A 225 6.22 12.78 3.13
C TYR A 225 5.57 14.09 2.69
N ALA A 226 6.08 15.23 3.16
CA ALA A 226 5.57 16.54 2.76
C ALA A 226 5.69 16.79 1.26
N TRP A 227 6.74 16.28 0.60
CA TRP A 227 6.85 16.32 -0.85
C TRP A 227 5.78 15.49 -1.56
N LEU A 228 5.55 14.26 -1.11
CA LEU A 228 4.49 13.42 -1.66
C LEU A 228 3.12 14.10 -1.48
N LEU A 229 2.84 14.59 -0.29
CA LEU A 229 1.60 15.29 0.03
C LEU A 229 1.39 16.56 -0.83
N THR A 230 2.42 17.40 -0.93
CA THR A 230 2.40 18.59 -1.78
C THR A 230 2.11 18.23 -3.24
N ALA A 231 2.77 17.18 -3.76
CA ALA A 231 2.60 16.75 -5.14
C ALA A 231 1.19 16.22 -5.40
N THR A 232 0.64 15.40 -4.49
CA THR A 232 -0.71 14.85 -4.60
C THR A 232 -1.78 15.95 -4.49
N VAL A 233 -1.63 16.90 -3.57
CA VAL A 233 -2.54 18.05 -3.44
C VAL A 233 -2.49 18.93 -4.69
N LEU A 234 -1.31 19.22 -5.23
CA LEU A 234 -1.21 19.99 -6.47
C LEU A 234 -1.86 19.25 -7.64
N PHE A 235 -1.58 17.96 -7.79
CA PHE A 235 -2.17 17.14 -8.84
C PHE A 235 -3.70 17.12 -8.71
N GLY A 236 -4.23 16.77 -7.55
CA GLY A 236 -5.66 16.69 -7.30
C GLY A 236 -6.38 18.02 -7.46
N TYR A 237 -5.74 19.14 -7.13
CA TYR A 237 -6.30 20.46 -7.36
C TYR A 237 -6.40 20.81 -8.85
N LEU A 238 -5.41 20.42 -9.66
CA LEU A 238 -5.44 20.66 -11.10
C LEU A 238 -6.45 19.75 -11.84
N THR A 239 -6.78 18.61 -11.27
CA THR A 239 -7.64 17.59 -11.89
C THR A 239 -9.01 17.47 -11.24
N ASP A 240 -9.35 18.36 -10.29
CA ASP A 240 -10.63 18.36 -9.57
C ASP A 240 -10.91 17.06 -8.80
N ARG A 241 -9.84 16.44 -8.27
CA ARG A 241 -9.89 15.16 -7.54
C ARG A 241 -9.86 15.32 -6.01
N ILE A 242 -9.71 16.53 -5.48
CA ILE A 242 -9.81 16.78 -4.04
C ILE A 242 -11.26 17.10 -3.69
N PRO A 243 -11.92 16.34 -2.80
CA PRO A 243 -13.27 16.67 -2.34
C PRO A 243 -13.33 18.07 -1.72
N ASP A 244 -14.44 18.79 -1.95
CA ASP A 244 -14.62 20.17 -1.47
C ASP A 244 -14.43 20.26 0.05
N GLU A 245 -14.94 19.29 0.82
CA GLU A 245 -14.79 19.27 2.27
C GLU A 245 -13.32 19.19 2.70
N ILE A 246 -12.54 18.32 2.05
CA ILE A 246 -11.10 18.17 2.31
C ILE A 246 -10.35 19.43 1.88
N PHE A 247 -10.70 20.01 0.73
CA PHE A 247 -10.05 21.23 0.27
C PHE A 247 -10.31 22.40 1.21
N ASP A 248 -11.54 22.56 1.70
CA ASP A 248 -11.89 23.61 2.67
C ASP A 248 -11.14 23.45 4.01
N GLU A 249 -10.86 22.22 4.43
CA GLU A 249 -10.02 21.92 5.60
C GLU A 249 -8.55 22.30 5.37
N LEU A 250 -7.98 21.99 4.20
CA LEU A 250 -6.58 22.28 3.85
C LEU A 250 -6.36 23.77 3.53
N ARG A 251 -7.39 24.46 3.03
CA ARG A 251 -7.28 25.81 2.47
C ARG A 251 -6.61 26.85 3.38
N PRO A 252 -6.86 26.92 4.71
CA PRO A 252 -6.19 27.86 5.59
C PRO A 252 -4.67 27.68 5.58
N ASP A 253 -4.20 26.44 5.69
CA ASP A 253 -2.78 26.10 5.75
C ASP A 253 -2.09 26.32 4.38
N LEU A 254 -2.79 25.99 3.29
CA LEU A 254 -2.35 26.27 1.92
C LEU A 254 -2.22 27.78 1.66
N ALA A 255 -3.11 28.60 2.24
CA ALA A 255 -3.06 30.05 2.13
C ALA A 255 -1.94 30.64 2.98
N GLU A 256 -1.76 30.19 4.23
CA GLU A 256 -0.73 30.67 5.15
C GLU A 256 0.69 30.40 4.62
N SER A 257 0.92 29.21 4.05
CA SER A 257 2.18 28.83 3.39
C SER A 257 2.44 29.57 2.06
N GLY A 258 1.44 30.28 1.51
CA GLY A 258 1.50 30.88 0.19
C GLY A 258 1.48 29.86 -0.96
N PHE A 259 1.20 28.59 -0.67
CA PHE A 259 1.09 27.54 -1.67
C PHE A 259 -0.18 27.70 -2.53
N LEU A 260 -1.28 28.15 -1.93
CA LEU A 260 -2.56 28.37 -2.63
C LEU A 260 -2.41 29.31 -3.83
N ASP A 261 -1.61 30.38 -3.71
CA ASP A 261 -1.35 31.30 -4.81
C ASP A 261 -0.61 30.62 -5.98
N LYS A 262 0.34 29.73 -5.66
CA LYS A 262 1.08 28.95 -6.66
C LYS A 262 0.18 27.91 -7.32
N MET A 263 -0.72 27.27 -6.56
CA MET A 263 -1.72 26.34 -7.08
C MET A 263 -2.66 27.05 -8.07
N ASN A 264 -3.19 28.22 -7.68
CA ASN A 264 -4.03 29.06 -8.55
C ASN A 264 -3.29 29.49 -9.83
N GLN A 265 -2.00 29.84 -9.72
CA GLN A 265 -1.18 30.13 -10.90
C GLN A 265 -1.08 28.91 -11.82
N CYS A 266 -0.76 27.74 -11.25
CA CYS A 266 -0.63 26.50 -12.01
C CYS A 266 -1.96 26.12 -12.69
N LEU A 267 -3.09 26.29 -12.00
CA LEU A 267 -4.43 26.04 -12.53
C LEU A 267 -4.74 26.96 -13.71
N GLY A 268 -4.49 28.27 -13.59
CA GLY A 268 -4.74 29.20 -14.69
C GLY A 268 -3.89 28.91 -15.94
N GLU A 269 -2.65 28.47 -15.75
CA GLU A 269 -1.75 28.05 -16.83
C GLU A 269 -2.18 26.70 -17.44
N PHE A 270 -2.65 25.77 -16.63
CA PHE A 270 -3.17 24.48 -17.07
C PHE A 270 -4.50 24.60 -17.82
N ASP A 271 -5.45 25.39 -17.33
CA ASP A 271 -6.72 25.71 -18.00
C ASP A 271 -6.51 26.32 -19.39
N ALA A 272 -5.49 27.17 -19.53
CA ALA A 272 -5.13 27.75 -20.82
C ALA A 272 -4.64 26.69 -21.82
N LEU A 273 -3.99 25.63 -21.32
CA LEU A 273 -3.54 24.48 -22.10
C LEU A 273 -4.72 23.55 -22.48
N LEU A 274 -5.70 23.37 -21.59
CA LEU A 274 -6.87 22.54 -21.85
C LEU A 274 -7.88 23.19 -22.80
N ARG A 275 -8.09 24.51 -22.70
CA ARG A 275 -9.10 25.26 -23.48
C ARG A 275 -9.13 24.95 -24.99
N PRO A 276 -8.01 24.86 -25.73
CA PRO A 276 -8.05 24.54 -27.16
C PRO A 276 -8.39 23.07 -27.47
N LEU A 277 -8.34 22.17 -26.49
CA LEU A 277 -8.54 20.73 -26.67
C LEU A 277 -10.02 20.30 -26.57
N GLY A 278 -10.88 21.15 -25.99
CA GLY A 278 -12.32 20.88 -25.85
C GLY A 278 -12.63 19.97 -24.67
N GLU A 279 -13.70 19.18 -24.78
CA GLU A 279 -14.09 18.20 -23.76
C GLU A 279 -13.12 17.01 -23.80
N LEU A 280 -12.55 16.70 -22.63
CA LEU A 280 -11.61 15.60 -22.42
C LEU A 280 -12.17 14.64 -21.38
N SER A 281 -11.76 13.37 -21.43
CA SER A 281 -12.04 12.44 -20.34
C SER A 281 -11.18 12.76 -19.12
N VAL A 282 -11.57 12.25 -17.95
CA VAL A 282 -10.81 12.42 -16.70
C VAL A 282 -9.38 11.91 -16.87
N GLU A 283 -9.21 10.73 -17.49
CA GLU A 283 -7.90 10.11 -17.70
C GLU A 283 -7.00 10.96 -18.63
N ALA A 284 -7.61 11.64 -19.60
CA ALA A 284 -6.87 12.55 -20.48
C ALA A 284 -6.46 13.84 -19.76
N ILE A 285 -7.30 14.35 -18.86
CA ILE A 285 -6.96 15.50 -18.01
C ILE A 285 -5.83 15.12 -17.05
N ASP A 286 -5.92 13.98 -16.38
CA ASP A 286 -4.90 13.46 -15.47
C ASP A 286 -3.55 13.32 -16.17
N GLY A 287 -3.53 12.65 -17.33
CA GLY A 287 -2.32 12.49 -18.12
C GLY A 287 -1.69 13.82 -18.56
N LEU A 288 -2.51 14.82 -18.93
CA LEU A 288 -2.03 16.15 -19.28
C LEU A 288 -1.52 16.93 -18.06
N ALA A 289 -2.17 16.81 -16.90
CA ALA A 289 -1.73 17.44 -15.67
C ALA A 289 -0.36 16.91 -15.25
N LEU A 290 -0.15 15.59 -15.34
CA LEU A 290 1.13 14.96 -15.01
C LEU A 290 2.25 15.32 -16.00
N ASP A 291 1.96 15.36 -17.31
CA ASP A 291 2.90 15.86 -18.31
C ASP A 291 3.26 17.33 -18.08
N TYR A 292 2.27 18.15 -17.71
CA TYR A 292 2.46 19.56 -17.37
C TYR A 292 3.33 19.73 -16.11
N LEU A 293 3.04 18.98 -15.04
CA LEU A 293 3.74 19.05 -13.76
C LEU A 293 5.18 18.50 -13.85
N SER A 294 5.41 17.42 -14.60
CA SER A 294 6.74 16.83 -14.79
C SER A 294 7.74 17.76 -15.48
N LYS A 295 7.25 18.73 -16.27
CA LYS A 295 8.05 19.75 -16.93
C LYS A 295 8.35 20.96 -16.03
N ARG A 296 7.72 21.05 -14.86
CA ARG A 296 7.94 22.14 -13.91
C ARG A 296 9.05 21.80 -12.93
N ARG A 297 9.76 22.85 -12.55
CA ARG A 297 10.79 22.79 -11.51
C ARG A 297 10.24 23.43 -10.24
N PHE A 298 9.95 22.60 -9.25
CA PHE A 298 9.67 23.05 -7.89
C PHE A 298 10.96 22.91 -7.08
N SER A 299 11.45 24.00 -6.50
CA SER A 299 12.74 24.02 -5.79
C SER A 299 12.63 23.70 -4.29
N GLU A 300 11.42 23.79 -3.72
CA GLU A 300 11.13 23.62 -2.28
C GLU A 300 9.74 23.01 -2.11
N PRO A 301 9.51 22.16 -1.09
CA PRO A 301 8.18 21.65 -0.80
C PRO A 301 7.35 22.86 -0.43
N LEU A 302 6.21 23.00 -1.10
CA LEU A 302 5.45 24.23 -1.05
C LEU A 302 4.63 24.33 0.24
N TRP A 303 4.48 23.22 0.96
CA TRP A 303 3.73 23.08 2.19
C TRP A 303 4.58 22.36 3.25
N ILE A 304 5.43 23.12 3.96
CA ILE A 304 6.05 22.81 5.27
C ILE A 304 6.23 24.14 6.01
#